data_AF-A0A7J2Z1I8-F1
#
_entry.id   AF-A0A7J2Z1I8-F1
#
_cell.length_a   1.000
_cell.length_b   1.000
_cell.length_c   1.000
_cell.angle_alpha   90.00
_cell.angle_beta   90.00
_cell.angle_gamma   90.00
#
_symmetry.space_group_name_H-M   'P 1'
#
loop_
_entity.id
_entity.type
_entity.pdbx_description
1 polymer ?
#
loop_
_entity_poly.entity_id
_entity_poly.type
_entity_poly.pdbx_seq_one_letter_code
_entity_poly.pdbx_strand_id
1 'polypeptide(L)'
;MEETEKELTSKVNINVQSLSDLERAIYLDYGPEGVMIFRMANKEMTIEEMTKELGIDEKKVEDIIEKMKGRYIYVEEKEEQKHIEEVKEKEKIYIDVPKKAPLDNISSVALVSELTLKFGPTAKKIYEMIDGKLDVIEIAASNLIGLAYVDNLMWFLAEKRAATFIRLDENDIKRKYGSIGLKIFNQYGREGLFLYLLLDKTADPIAALKYSELEPGIGVEAMDYILKVIDAPITFNKKDALTILKR
;
A
#
# COMPACT_ATOMS: atom_id res chain seq x y z
N MET A 1 18.44 -50.49 -24.45
CA MET A 1 17.49 -49.44 -24.03
C MET A 1 18.29 -48.16 -23.90
N GLU A 2 18.55 -47.49 -25.02
CA GLU A 2 19.36 -46.25 -25.03
C GLU A 2 19.12 -45.49 -26.35
N GLU A 3 17.86 -45.35 -26.74
CA GLU A 3 17.45 -44.58 -27.92
C GLU A 3 16.09 -43.94 -27.63
N THR A 4 16.07 -42.87 -26.85
CA THR A 4 14.87 -42.01 -26.75
C THR A 4 15.11 -40.58 -26.23
N GLU A 5 16.36 -40.07 -26.27
CA GLU A 5 16.65 -38.68 -25.85
C GLU A 5 17.04 -37.74 -26.99
N LYS A 6 16.85 -38.12 -28.26
CA LYS A 6 17.43 -37.38 -29.41
C LYS A 6 16.48 -36.64 -30.36
N GLU A 7 15.19 -36.54 -30.08
CA GLU A 7 14.28 -35.77 -30.94
C GLU A 7 13.38 -34.84 -30.14
N LEU A 8 13.80 -33.57 -30.00
CA LEU A 8 12.90 -32.39 -29.92
C LEU A 8 13.61 -31.03 -29.84
N THR A 9 14.94 -30.93 -29.97
CA THR A 9 15.65 -29.63 -29.94
C THR A 9 15.91 -29.06 -31.33
N SER A 10 14.86 -28.74 -32.08
CA SER A 10 15.01 -27.98 -33.33
C SER A 10 13.82 -27.06 -33.57
N LYS A 11 13.82 -25.86 -32.99
CA LYS A 11 12.95 -24.76 -33.45
C LYS A 11 13.36 -23.34 -33.08
N VAL A 12 14.36 -23.12 -32.23
CA VAL A 12 14.75 -21.76 -31.81
C VAL A 12 16.10 -21.36 -32.41
N ASN A 13 16.08 -20.68 -33.55
CA ASN A 13 17.29 -20.14 -34.18
C ASN A 13 17.50 -18.67 -33.74
N ILE A 14 18.54 -18.42 -32.94
CA ILE A 14 18.88 -17.08 -32.44
C ILE A 14 20.18 -16.60 -33.08
N ASN A 15 20.13 -15.43 -33.71
CA ASN A 15 21.34 -14.77 -34.18
C ASN A 15 22.11 -14.18 -32.98
N VAL A 16 23.15 -14.88 -32.53
CA VAL A 16 23.99 -14.52 -31.37
C VAL A 16 24.61 -13.12 -31.49
N GLN A 17 24.92 -12.67 -32.71
CA GLN A 17 25.51 -11.34 -32.93
C GLN A 17 24.52 -10.21 -32.66
N SER A 18 23.21 -10.49 -32.73
CA SER A 18 22.13 -9.52 -32.48
C SER A 18 21.68 -9.44 -31.01
N LEU A 19 22.26 -10.27 -30.14
CA LEU A 19 21.91 -10.29 -28.72
C LEU A 19 22.58 -9.12 -27.97
N SER A 20 21.80 -8.49 -27.09
CA SER A 20 22.30 -7.55 -26.08
C SER A 20 23.20 -8.25 -25.06
N ASP A 21 23.99 -7.50 -24.29
CA ASP A 21 24.92 -8.09 -23.31
C ASP A 21 24.20 -8.95 -22.25
N LEU A 22 22.99 -8.54 -21.84
CA LEU A 22 22.13 -9.32 -20.94
C LEU A 22 21.63 -10.61 -21.60
N GLU A 23 21.14 -10.53 -22.83
CA GLU A 23 20.67 -11.72 -23.56
C GLU A 23 21.80 -12.67 -23.92
N ARG A 24 23.04 -12.18 -24.11
CA ARG A 24 24.22 -13.03 -24.26
C ARG A 24 24.54 -13.78 -22.98
N ALA A 25 24.47 -13.12 -21.82
CA ALA A 25 24.64 -13.81 -20.53
C ALA A 25 23.59 -14.91 -20.33
N ILE A 26 22.33 -14.61 -20.64
CA ILE A 26 21.23 -15.59 -20.59
C ILE A 26 21.47 -16.73 -21.59
N TYR A 27 21.92 -16.42 -22.82
CA TYR A 27 22.22 -17.44 -23.83
C TYR A 27 23.34 -18.38 -23.38
N LEU A 28 24.37 -17.86 -22.71
CA LEU A 28 25.48 -18.66 -22.19
C LEU A 28 25.02 -19.57 -21.05
N ASP A 29 24.12 -19.09 -20.18
CA ASP A 29 23.66 -19.84 -19.01
C ASP A 29 22.53 -20.84 -19.34
N TYR A 30 21.64 -20.50 -20.28
CA TYR A 30 20.36 -21.19 -20.51
C TYR A 30 20.06 -21.49 -21.98
N GLY A 31 20.97 -21.19 -22.90
CA GLY A 31 20.82 -21.48 -24.31
C GLY A 31 19.77 -20.61 -25.02
N PRO A 32 19.41 -20.96 -26.27
CA PRO A 32 18.45 -20.18 -27.05
C PRO A 32 17.04 -20.15 -26.42
N GLU A 33 16.62 -21.22 -25.74
CA GLU A 33 15.33 -21.27 -25.06
C GLU A 33 15.23 -20.25 -23.93
N GLY A 34 16.29 -20.10 -23.12
CA GLY A 34 16.30 -19.11 -22.03
C GLY A 34 16.17 -17.67 -22.52
N VAL A 35 16.78 -17.34 -23.67
CA VAL A 35 16.63 -16.00 -24.27
C VAL A 35 15.20 -15.76 -24.74
N MET A 36 14.53 -16.76 -25.30
CA MET A 36 13.14 -16.61 -25.73
C MET A 36 12.20 -16.49 -24.54
N ILE A 37 12.37 -17.31 -23.51
CA ILE A 37 11.60 -17.23 -22.27
C ILE A 37 11.77 -15.85 -21.64
N PHE A 38 12.98 -15.29 -21.59
CA PHE A 38 13.22 -13.92 -21.13
C PHE A 38 12.44 -12.87 -21.94
N ARG A 39 12.47 -12.97 -23.28
CA ARG A 39 11.75 -12.05 -24.17
C ARG A 39 10.23 -12.17 -24.03
N MET A 40 9.73 -13.39 -23.86
CA MET A 40 8.30 -13.68 -23.69
C MET A 40 7.79 -13.24 -22.32
N ALA A 41 8.59 -13.45 -21.26
CA ALA A 41 8.29 -12.95 -19.91
C ALA A 41 8.19 -11.42 -19.89
N ASN A 42 9.08 -10.71 -20.58
CA ASN A 42 9.00 -9.24 -20.73
C ASN A 42 7.78 -8.76 -21.52
N LYS A 43 7.10 -9.65 -22.26
CA LYS A 43 5.84 -9.35 -22.97
C LYS A 43 4.60 -9.80 -22.18
N GLU A 44 4.77 -10.17 -20.91
CA GLU A 44 3.69 -10.63 -20.02
C GLU A 44 2.96 -11.89 -20.52
N MET A 45 3.63 -12.76 -21.28
CA MET A 45 3.03 -14.03 -21.71
C MET A 45 2.96 -15.04 -20.55
N THR A 46 1.93 -15.88 -20.56
CA THR A 46 1.75 -16.95 -19.56
C THR A 46 2.63 -18.17 -19.86
N ILE A 47 2.87 -19.02 -18.85
CA ILE A 47 3.67 -20.24 -18.99
C ILE A 47 3.03 -21.19 -20.03
N GLU A 48 1.70 -21.30 -20.04
CA GLU A 48 0.96 -22.10 -21.02
C GLU A 48 1.19 -21.61 -22.47
N GLU A 49 1.19 -20.29 -22.68
CA GLU A 49 1.46 -19.70 -23.99
C GLU A 49 2.91 -19.91 -24.43
N MET A 50 3.88 -19.75 -23.53
CA MET A 50 5.30 -20.01 -23.82
C MET A 50 5.55 -21.48 -24.17
N THR A 51 4.95 -22.39 -23.41
CA THR A 51 5.01 -23.85 -23.64
C THR A 51 4.51 -24.20 -25.05
N LYS A 52 3.37 -23.61 -25.44
CA LYS A 52 2.76 -23.81 -26.75
C LYS A 52 3.58 -23.20 -27.89
N GLU A 53 4.18 -22.03 -27.69
CA GLU A 53 4.96 -21.33 -28.72
C GLU A 53 6.34 -21.96 -28.93
N LEU A 54 7.00 -22.37 -27.84
CA LEU A 54 8.34 -22.97 -27.88
C LEU A 54 8.31 -24.48 -28.13
N GLY A 55 7.16 -25.14 -27.92
CA GLY A 55 7.01 -26.59 -28.08
C GLY A 55 7.87 -27.38 -27.09
N ILE A 56 8.09 -26.82 -25.90
CA ILE A 56 8.83 -27.45 -24.79
C ILE A 56 7.89 -27.73 -23.64
N ASP A 57 8.27 -28.66 -22.76
CA ASP A 57 7.47 -29.05 -21.60
C ASP A 57 7.32 -27.92 -20.59
N GLU A 58 6.14 -27.79 -19.98
CA GLU A 58 5.78 -26.74 -19.03
C GLU A 58 6.74 -26.70 -17.85
N LYS A 59 7.10 -27.86 -17.30
CA LYS A 59 8.04 -27.97 -16.18
C LYS A 59 9.43 -27.46 -16.56
N LYS A 60 9.82 -27.62 -17.83
CA LYS A 60 11.08 -27.07 -18.35
C LYS A 60 11.04 -25.55 -18.46
N VAL A 61 9.89 -24.96 -18.79
CA VAL A 61 9.68 -23.50 -18.80
C VAL A 61 9.77 -22.96 -17.37
N GLU A 62 9.04 -23.56 -16.44
CA GLU A 62 9.06 -23.21 -15.01
C GLU A 62 10.48 -23.27 -14.44
N ASP A 63 11.19 -24.38 -14.67
CA ASP A 63 12.56 -24.57 -14.18
C ASP A 63 13.52 -23.49 -14.70
N ILE A 64 13.35 -23.03 -15.95
CA ILE A 64 14.18 -21.98 -16.53
C ILE A 64 13.79 -20.61 -15.94
N ILE A 65 12.50 -20.30 -15.84
CA ILE A 65 12.02 -19.05 -15.24
C ILE A 65 12.52 -18.93 -13.80
N GLU A 66 12.38 -19.99 -13.00
CA GLU A 66 12.78 -20.00 -11.59
C GLU A 66 14.29 -19.78 -11.41
N LYS A 67 15.12 -20.40 -12.28
CA LYS A 67 16.57 -20.17 -12.26
C LYS A 67 16.96 -18.75 -12.72
N MET A 68 16.12 -18.10 -13.51
CA MET A 68 16.31 -16.74 -14.00
C MET A 68 15.73 -15.67 -13.07
N LYS A 69 14.76 -16.02 -12.21
CA LYS A 69 14.18 -15.13 -11.19
C LYS A 69 15.29 -14.59 -10.28
N GLY A 70 15.33 -13.27 -10.13
CA GLY A 70 16.30 -12.57 -9.27
C GLY A 70 17.70 -12.38 -9.86
N ARG A 71 18.07 -13.06 -10.95
CA ARG A 71 19.32 -12.81 -11.70
C ARG A 71 19.12 -12.05 -13.01
N TYR A 72 18.09 -12.41 -13.76
CA TYR A 72 17.88 -11.89 -15.12
C TYR A 72 16.44 -11.44 -15.36
N ILE A 73 15.45 -12.15 -14.82
CA ILE A 73 14.04 -11.75 -14.87
C ILE A 73 13.65 -11.17 -13.51
N TYR A 74 13.21 -9.92 -13.51
CA TYR A 74 12.42 -9.36 -12.43
C TYR A 74 10.96 -9.64 -12.77
N VAL A 75 10.41 -10.71 -12.20
CA VAL A 75 8.98 -11.00 -12.30
C VAL A 75 8.32 -10.14 -11.23
N GLU A 76 7.66 -9.04 -11.63
CA GLU A 76 6.52 -8.55 -10.85
C GLU A 76 5.42 -9.60 -11.04
N GLU A 77 5.22 -10.44 -10.04
CA GLU A 77 4.19 -11.48 -10.07
C GLU A 77 2.81 -10.83 -10.18
N LYS A 78 2.28 -10.76 -11.40
CA LYS A 78 0.85 -10.65 -11.66
C LYS A 78 0.25 -12.04 -11.49
N GLU A 79 -0.21 -12.35 -10.28
CA GLU A 79 -1.19 -13.41 -10.08
C GLU A 79 -2.47 -12.84 -9.49
N GLU A 80 -3.51 -12.94 -10.32
CA GLU A 80 -4.90 -12.76 -9.92
C GLU A 80 -5.27 -13.80 -8.86
N GLN A 81 -5.82 -13.32 -7.75
CA GLN A 81 -6.71 -14.08 -6.86
C GLN A 81 -6.12 -15.22 -6.02
N LYS A 82 -5.11 -14.91 -5.18
CA LYS A 82 -5.08 -15.37 -3.77
C LYS A 82 -4.66 -14.23 -2.86
N HIS A 83 -5.54 -13.24 -2.79
CA HIS A 83 -5.48 -12.18 -1.79
C HIS A 83 -6.04 -12.73 -0.48
N ILE A 84 -5.17 -13.12 0.45
CA ILE A 84 -5.27 -13.08 1.92
C ILE A 84 -4.05 -13.87 2.42
N GLU A 85 -3.25 -13.26 3.30
CA GLU A 85 -2.00 -13.77 3.90
C GLU A 85 -0.69 -13.57 3.11
N GLU A 86 -0.31 -12.31 2.91
CA GLU A 86 1.00 -11.82 3.37
C GLU A 86 0.98 -10.29 3.32
N VAL A 87 0.43 -9.70 4.39
CA VAL A 87 0.70 -8.30 4.71
C VAL A 87 2.20 -8.26 5.02
N LYS A 88 3.03 -7.82 4.06
CA LYS A 88 4.33 -7.24 4.38
C LYS A 88 4.10 -6.35 5.59
N GLU A 89 4.72 -6.65 6.73
CA GLU A 89 4.69 -5.82 7.93
C GLU A 89 5.24 -4.43 7.56
N LYS A 90 4.40 -3.58 6.96
CA LYS A 90 4.57 -2.15 7.08
C LYS A 90 4.56 -1.91 8.58
N GLU A 91 5.63 -1.32 9.10
CA GLU A 91 5.68 -0.87 10.50
C GLU A 91 4.33 -0.25 10.85
N LYS A 92 3.58 -0.93 11.73
CA LYS A 92 2.24 -0.47 12.10
C LYS A 92 2.40 0.86 12.82
N ILE A 93 2.03 1.95 12.15
CA ILE A 93 1.99 3.25 12.81
C ILE A 93 0.84 3.21 13.81
N TYR A 94 1.19 3.35 15.08
CA TYR A 94 0.25 3.30 16.19
C TYR A 94 -0.63 4.55 16.25
N ILE A 95 -1.67 4.47 17.07
CA ILE A 95 -2.62 5.56 17.29
C ILE A 95 -2.25 6.24 18.60
N ASP A 96 -2.00 7.55 18.52
CA ASP A 96 -1.61 8.34 19.68
C ASP A 96 -2.73 9.33 20.06
N VAL A 97 -2.96 9.48 21.37
CA VAL A 97 -3.83 10.49 21.97
C VAL A 97 -2.97 11.65 22.46
N PRO A 98 -3.00 12.82 21.79
CA PRO A 98 -2.25 13.98 22.22
C PRO A 98 -2.90 14.66 23.43
N LYS A 99 -2.06 15.12 24.35
CA LYS A 99 -2.45 15.95 25.51
C LYS A 99 -1.49 17.13 25.64
N LYS A 100 -2.04 18.33 25.83
CA LYS A 100 -1.24 19.54 26.05
C LYS A 100 -0.32 19.36 27.26
N ALA A 101 0.95 19.68 27.08
CA ALA A 101 1.91 19.75 28.17
C ALA A 101 1.77 21.11 28.89
N PRO A 102 2.05 21.18 30.20
CA PRO A 102 2.25 22.46 30.88
C PRO A 102 3.34 23.27 30.16
N LEU A 103 3.00 24.47 29.72
CA LEU A 103 3.93 25.35 29.02
C LEU A 103 4.72 26.16 30.04
N ASP A 104 5.61 25.50 30.79
CA ASP A 104 6.30 26.16 31.90
C ASP A 104 7.28 27.25 31.44
N ASN A 105 7.66 27.28 30.16
CA ASN A 105 8.62 28.24 29.58
C ASN A 105 8.23 28.82 28.21
N ILE A 106 7.07 28.46 27.65
CA ILE A 106 6.65 28.92 26.31
C ILE A 106 5.36 29.74 26.46
N SER A 107 5.39 30.99 26.00
CA SER A 107 4.16 31.78 25.89
C SER A 107 3.22 31.07 24.90
N SER A 108 2.01 30.71 25.37
CA SER A 108 0.97 30.09 24.54
C SER A 108 0.66 30.93 23.29
N VAL A 109 0.78 32.26 23.40
CA VAL A 109 0.62 33.19 22.28
C VAL A 109 1.71 32.97 21.22
N ALA A 110 2.98 32.85 21.63
CA ALA A 110 4.09 32.64 20.70
C ALA A 110 3.98 31.29 19.97
N LEU A 111 3.59 30.23 20.68
CA LEU A 111 3.35 28.92 20.09
C LEU A 111 2.21 28.98 19.05
N VAL A 112 1.08 29.60 19.38
CA VAL A 112 -0.07 29.72 18.47
C VAL A 112 0.29 30.53 17.22
N SER A 113 1.10 31.59 17.36
CA SER A 113 1.61 32.33 16.21
C SER A 113 2.51 31.46 15.31
N GLU A 114 3.45 30.71 15.87
CA GLU A 114 4.34 29.83 15.10
C GLU A 114 3.54 28.71 14.39
N LEU A 115 2.56 28.12 15.08
CA LEU A 115 1.63 27.15 14.50
C LEU A 115 0.91 27.71 13.28
N THR A 116 0.33 28.91 13.43
CA THR A 116 -0.43 29.56 12.36
C THR A 116 0.46 29.90 11.16
N LEU A 117 1.70 30.33 11.40
CA LEU A 117 2.65 30.66 10.34
C LEU A 117 3.13 29.41 9.58
N LYS A 118 3.37 28.29 10.26
CA LYS A 118 3.89 27.06 9.64
C LYS A 118 2.82 26.21 8.98
N PHE A 119 1.66 26.09 9.61
CA PHE A 119 0.64 25.11 9.24
C PHE A 119 -0.70 25.77 8.86
N GLY A 120 -0.82 27.09 8.98
CA GLY A 120 -2.06 27.82 8.70
C GLY A 120 -3.06 27.83 9.87
N PRO A 121 -4.22 28.47 9.68
CA PRO A 121 -5.21 28.67 10.74
C PRO A 121 -5.83 27.37 11.28
N THR A 122 -5.86 26.31 10.47
CA THR A 122 -6.35 24.98 10.87
C THR A 122 -5.55 24.40 12.03
N ALA A 123 -4.23 24.64 12.08
CA ALA A 123 -3.39 24.13 13.16
C ALA A 123 -3.73 24.73 14.52
N LYS A 124 -4.16 25.99 14.57
CA LYS A 124 -4.67 26.60 15.81
C LYS A 124 -5.91 25.84 16.31
N LYS A 125 -6.87 25.57 15.41
CA LYS A 125 -8.09 24.82 15.73
C LYS A 125 -7.75 23.42 16.25
N ILE A 126 -6.85 22.71 15.59
CA ILE A 126 -6.40 21.37 16.03
C ILE A 126 -5.72 21.46 17.40
N TYR A 127 -4.81 22.42 17.60
CA TYR A 127 -4.15 22.61 18.88
C TYR A 127 -5.16 22.86 20.00
N GLU A 128 -6.22 23.63 19.74
CA GLU A 128 -7.32 23.84 20.70
C GLU A 128 -8.06 22.55 21.04
N MET A 129 -8.24 21.63 20.07
CA MET A 129 -8.86 20.31 20.27
C MET A 129 -8.01 19.33 21.10
N ILE A 130 -6.71 19.57 21.27
CA ILE A 130 -5.84 18.69 22.07
C ILE A 130 -6.20 18.83 23.56
N ASP A 131 -6.87 17.82 24.10
CA ASP A 131 -7.28 17.74 25.51
C ASP A 131 -7.02 16.38 26.17
N GLY A 132 -6.42 15.42 25.44
CA GLY A 132 -6.18 14.06 25.90
C GLY A 132 -7.37 13.11 25.74
N LYS A 133 -8.41 13.48 24.98
CA LYS A 133 -9.56 12.60 24.69
C LYS A 133 -9.58 12.12 23.24
N LEU A 134 -9.44 13.06 22.30
CA LEU A 134 -9.41 12.74 20.88
C LEU A 134 -8.04 12.19 20.48
N ASP A 135 -8.01 11.16 19.66
CA ASP A 135 -6.75 10.72 19.04
C ASP A 135 -6.51 11.40 17.69
N VAL A 136 -5.31 11.20 17.15
CA VAL A 136 -4.88 11.80 15.87
C VAL A 136 -5.81 11.47 14.70
N ILE A 137 -6.46 10.30 14.69
CA ILE A 137 -7.39 9.89 13.62
C ILE A 137 -8.69 10.68 13.73
N GLU A 138 -9.25 10.78 14.93
CA GLU A 138 -10.48 11.56 15.17
C GLU A 138 -10.26 13.05 14.89
N ILE A 139 -9.09 13.58 15.26
CA ILE A 139 -8.70 14.96 14.97
C ILE A 139 -8.65 15.18 13.46
N ALA A 140 -8.02 14.27 12.71
CA ALA A 140 -7.95 14.36 11.25
C ALA A 140 -9.35 14.30 10.62
N ALA A 141 -10.15 13.29 10.97
CA ALA A 141 -11.48 13.07 10.40
C ALA A 141 -12.46 14.21 10.72
N SER A 142 -12.43 14.74 11.94
CA SER A 142 -13.28 15.87 12.36
C SER A 142 -12.97 17.18 11.62
N ASN A 143 -11.81 17.26 10.98
CA ASN A 143 -11.38 18.44 10.23
C ASN A 143 -11.30 18.18 8.71
N LEU A 144 -11.59 16.96 8.25
CA LEU A 144 -11.49 16.55 6.83
C LEU A 144 -10.10 16.87 6.24
N ILE A 145 -9.05 16.50 6.97
CA ILE A 145 -7.65 16.70 6.59
C ILE A 145 -6.87 15.38 6.66
N GLY A 146 -5.86 15.21 5.81
CA GLY A 146 -5.03 14.00 5.79
C GLY A 146 -4.25 13.77 7.09
N LEU A 147 -3.99 12.50 7.41
CA LEU A 147 -3.19 12.09 8.58
C LEU A 147 -1.80 12.71 8.57
N ALA A 148 -1.17 12.84 7.40
CA ALA A 148 0.18 13.42 7.28
C ALA A 148 0.26 14.86 7.81
N TYR A 149 -0.78 15.67 7.57
CA TYR A 149 -0.83 17.03 8.11
C TYR A 149 -0.90 17.01 9.65
N VAL A 150 -1.75 16.13 10.22
CA VAL A 150 -1.88 15.99 11.67
C VAL A 150 -0.59 15.47 12.28
N ASP A 151 0.07 14.49 11.67
CA ASP A 151 1.34 13.93 12.14
C ASP A 151 2.44 14.99 12.17
N ASN A 152 2.58 15.78 11.11
CA ASN A 152 3.57 16.86 11.05
C ASN A 152 3.32 17.91 12.13
N LEU A 153 2.05 18.23 12.40
CA LEU A 153 1.66 19.12 13.48
C LEU A 153 1.96 18.53 14.86
N MET A 154 1.66 17.24 15.09
CA MET A 154 1.96 16.55 16.34
C MET A 154 3.46 16.46 16.59
N TRP A 155 4.24 16.15 15.57
CA TRP A 155 5.70 16.15 15.63
C TRP A 155 6.24 17.52 16.05
N PHE A 156 5.77 18.58 15.41
CA PHE A 156 6.15 19.94 15.78
C PHE A 156 5.81 20.28 17.24
N LEU A 157 4.63 19.88 17.72
CA LEU A 157 4.23 20.09 19.11
C LEU A 157 5.09 19.28 20.09
N ALA A 158 5.51 18.08 19.71
CA ALA A 158 6.43 17.25 20.48
C ALA A 158 7.82 17.93 20.60
N GLU A 159 8.38 18.42 19.50
CA GLU A 159 9.66 19.15 19.47
C GLU A 159 9.63 20.39 20.36
N LYS A 160 8.50 21.10 20.38
CA LYS A 160 8.27 22.26 21.24
C LYS A 160 7.94 21.89 22.69
N ARG A 161 7.87 20.61 23.02
CA ARG A 161 7.41 20.11 24.33
C ARG A 161 6.03 20.68 24.72
N ALA A 162 5.19 20.97 23.73
CA ALA A 162 3.86 21.54 23.90
C ALA A 162 2.76 20.48 23.99
N ALA A 163 3.07 19.24 23.60
CA ALA A 163 2.18 18.09 23.74
C ALA A 163 2.95 16.83 24.18
N THR A 164 2.22 15.94 24.84
CA THR A 164 2.61 14.57 25.18
C THR A 164 1.62 13.61 24.52
N PHE A 165 2.03 12.35 24.34
CA PHE A 165 1.28 11.39 23.54
C PHE A 165 1.10 10.09 24.31
N ILE A 166 -0.13 9.60 24.36
CA ILE A 166 -0.47 8.30 24.93
C ILE A 166 -0.81 7.38 23.78
N ARG A 167 -0.03 6.32 23.62
CA ARG A 167 -0.27 5.29 22.60
C ARG A 167 -1.42 4.39 23.01
N LEU A 168 -2.38 4.17 22.10
CA LEU A 168 -3.46 3.22 22.29
C LEU A 168 -2.98 1.80 22.02
N ASP A 169 -3.31 0.88 22.92
CA ASP A 169 -3.17 -0.56 22.69
C ASP A 169 -4.41 -1.15 21.99
N GLU A 170 -4.38 -2.44 21.67
CA GLU A 170 -5.52 -3.11 21.00
C GLU A 170 -6.82 -3.05 21.83
N ASN A 171 -6.72 -3.10 23.16
CA ASN A 171 -7.89 -3.04 24.04
C ASN A 171 -8.49 -1.63 24.03
N ASP A 172 -7.65 -0.60 24.04
CA ASP A 172 -8.06 0.79 23.92
C ASP A 172 -8.71 1.06 22.56
N ILE A 173 -8.13 0.56 21.47
CA ILE A 173 -8.69 0.65 20.11
C ILE A 173 -10.05 -0.03 20.05
N LYS A 174 -10.17 -1.26 20.57
CA LYS A 174 -11.44 -1.99 20.61
C LYS A 174 -12.48 -1.27 21.45
N ARG A 175 -12.10 -0.70 22.59
CA ARG A 175 -13.00 0.06 23.47
C ARG A 175 -13.50 1.33 22.77
N LYS A 176 -12.64 1.98 21.99
CA LYS A 176 -12.95 3.25 21.32
C LYS A 176 -13.72 3.08 20.02
N TYR A 177 -13.30 2.15 19.17
CA TYR A 177 -13.82 1.96 17.82
C TYR A 177 -14.66 0.69 17.63
N GLY A 178 -14.86 -0.08 18.70
CA GLY A 178 -15.57 -1.35 18.66
C GLY A 178 -14.78 -2.45 17.94
N SER A 179 -15.41 -3.63 17.85
CA SER A 179 -14.83 -4.80 17.19
C SER A 179 -14.60 -4.58 15.69
N ILE A 180 -15.49 -3.82 15.04
CA ILE A 180 -15.37 -3.45 13.61
C ILE A 180 -14.13 -2.58 13.40
N GLY A 181 -13.98 -1.53 14.21
CA GLY A 181 -12.82 -0.65 14.12
C GLY A 181 -11.50 -1.38 14.37
N LEU A 182 -11.44 -2.26 15.37
CA LEU A 182 -10.26 -3.09 15.60
C LEU A 182 -9.95 -3.98 14.38
N LYS A 183 -10.97 -4.58 13.76
CA LYS A 183 -10.79 -5.42 12.57
C LYS A 183 -10.24 -4.62 11.38
N ILE A 184 -10.68 -3.38 11.22
CA ILE A 184 -10.17 -2.46 10.19
C ILE A 184 -8.72 -2.07 10.50
N PHE A 185 -8.42 -1.72 11.75
CA PHE A 185 -7.06 -1.39 12.20
C PHE A 185 -6.07 -2.53 11.97
N ASN A 186 -6.47 -3.76 12.28
CA ASN A 186 -5.60 -4.92 12.10
C ASN A 186 -5.26 -5.19 10.63
N GLN A 187 -6.16 -4.84 9.70
CA GLN A 187 -6.00 -5.06 8.27
C GLN A 187 -5.27 -3.90 7.57
N TYR A 188 -5.63 -2.65 7.88
CA TYR A 188 -5.20 -1.46 7.15
C TYR A 188 -4.56 -0.38 8.04
N GLY A 189 -4.27 -0.70 9.30
CA GLY A 189 -3.68 0.25 10.25
C GLY A 189 -4.59 1.44 10.58
N ARG A 190 -3.96 2.52 11.03
CA ARG A 190 -4.66 3.77 11.34
C ARG A 190 -5.28 4.43 10.10
N GLU A 191 -4.72 4.18 8.92
CA GLU A 191 -5.20 4.68 7.63
C GLU A 191 -6.58 4.08 7.30
N GLY A 192 -6.78 2.80 7.56
CA GLY A 192 -8.09 2.15 7.43
C GLY A 192 -9.12 2.72 8.40
N LEU A 193 -8.74 2.90 9.67
CA LEU A 193 -9.62 3.53 10.66
C LEU A 193 -9.97 4.97 10.29
N PHE A 194 -9.01 5.71 9.74
CA PHE A 194 -9.23 7.07 9.26
C PHE A 194 -10.26 7.10 8.13
N LEU A 195 -10.12 6.23 7.12
CA LEU A 195 -11.12 6.09 6.05
C LEU A 195 -12.50 5.72 6.58
N TYR A 196 -12.56 4.84 7.59
CA TYR A 196 -13.82 4.45 8.22
C TYR A 196 -14.51 5.65 8.89
N LEU A 197 -13.78 6.49 9.61
CA LEU A 197 -14.33 7.71 10.19
C LEU A 197 -14.70 8.75 9.14
N LEU A 198 -13.89 8.90 8.08
CA LEU A 198 -14.23 9.82 6.98
C LEU A 198 -15.52 9.40 6.28
N LEU A 199 -15.75 8.10 6.07
CA LEU A 199 -16.98 7.59 5.48
C LEU A 199 -18.21 7.96 6.32
N ASP A 200 -18.13 7.88 7.65
CA ASP A 200 -19.20 8.34 8.55
C ASP A 200 -19.48 9.85 8.39
N LYS A 201 -18.43 10.66 8.20
CA LYS A 201 -18.55 12.11 8.02
C LYS A 201 -19.06 12.55 6.66
N THR A 202 -18.65 11.86 5.60
CA THR A 202 -18.99 12.26 4.23
C THR A 202 -20.25 11.58 3.71
N ALA A 203 -20.58 10.40 4.23
CA ALA A 203 -21.57 9.48 3.65
C ALA A 203 -21.31 9.14 2.16
N ASP A 204 -20.10 9.41 1.67
CA ASP A 204 -19.67 9.19 0.29
C ASP A 204 -18.25 8.59 0.29
N PRO A 205 -18.08 7.33 -0.17
CA PRO A 205 -16.79 6.67 -0.31
C PRO A 205 -15.77 7.45 -1.13
N ILE A 206 -16.19 8.12 -2.21
CA ILE A 206 -15.29 8.87 -3.09
C ILE A 206 -14.81 10.14 -2.40
N ALA A 207 -15.71 10.86 -1.72
CA ALA A 207 -15.33 12.01 -0.92
C ALA A 207 -14.38 11.61 0.22
N ALA A 208 -14.67 10.51 0.92
CA ALA A 208 -13.79 10.01 1.98
C ALA A 208 -12.38 9.69 1.44
N LEU A 209 -12.28 9.05 0.27
CA LEU A 209 -11.00 8.77 -0.37
C LEU A 209 -10.23 10.04 -0.74
N LYS A 210 -10.91 11.05 -1.27
CA LYS A 210 -10.29 12.35 -1.59
C LYS A 210 -9.72 13.05 -0.36
N TYR A 211 -10.47 13.08 0.75
CA TYR A 211 -9.99 13.68 2.00
C TYR A 211 -8.88 12.85 2.67
N SER A 212 -8.81 11.56 2.38
CA SER A 212 -7.82 10.69 3.01
C SER A 212 -6.39 10.96 2.59
N GLU A 213 -6.21 11.52 1.38
CA GLU A 213 -4.90 11.70 0.71
C GLU A 213 -4.08 10.40 0.60
N LEU A 214 -4.73 9.24 0.72
CA LEU A 214 -4.09 7.94 0.54
C LEU A 214 -3.80 7.69 -0.94
N GLU A 215 -2.78 6.86 -1.19
CA GLU A 215 -2.52 6.34 -2.53
C GLU A 215 -3.80 5.68 -3.07
N PRO A 216 -4.29 6.06 -4.28
CA PRO A 216 -5.60 5.63 -4.77
C PRO A 216 -5.82 4.12 -4.78
N GLY A 217 -4.82 3.32 -5.13
CA GLY A 217 -4.88 1.85 -5.08
C GLY A 217 -5.20 1.34 -3.69
N ILE A 218 -4.35 1.71 -2.73
CA ILE A 218 -4.50 1.32 -1.31
C ILE A 218 -5.83 1.82 -0.75
N GLY A 219 -6.19 3.08 -1.00
CA GLY A 219 -7.42 3.68 -0.50
C GLY A 219 -8.66 2.95 -0.99
N VAL A 220 -8.74 2.67 -2.30
CA VAL A 220 -9.91 2.00 -2.89
C VAL A 220 -10.06 0.56 -2.36
N GLU A 221 -8.96 -0.16 -2.14
CA GLU A 221 -9.02 -1.48 -1.52
C GLU A 221 -9.50 -1.42 -0.07
N ALA A 222 -8.95 -0.49 0.72
CA ALA A 222 -9.37 -0.28 2.10
C ALA A 222 -10.85 0.09 2.19
N MET A 223 -11.34 0.98 1.30
CA MET A 223 -12.74 1.39 1.27
C MET A 223 -13.69 0.24 0.93
N ASP A 224 -13.35 -0.59 -0.07
CA ASP A 224 -14.14 -1.78 -0.40
C ASP A 224 -14.21 -2.77 0.77
N TYR A 225 -13.09 -2.98 1.46
CA TYR A 225 -13.07 -3.81 2.66
C TYR A 225 -13.94 -3.22 3.77
N ILE A 226 -13.84 -1.91 4.04
CA ILE A 226 -14.64 -1.23 5.06
C ILE A 226 -16.13 -1.40 4.77
N LEU A 227 -16.57 -1.13 3.53
CA LEU A 227 -17.98 -1.25 3.14
C LEU A 227 -18.53 -2.67 3.33
N LYS A 228 -17.71 -3.70 3.07
CA LYS A 228 -18.07 -5.10 3.32
C LYS A 228 -18.16 -5.42 4.81
N VAL A 229 -17.23 -4.91 5.62
CA VAL A 229 -17.21 -5.19 7.07
C VAL A 229 -18.37 -4.52 7.79
N ILE A 230 -18.80 -3.33 7.34
CA ILE A 230 -19.93 -2.60 7.94
C ILE A 230 -21.28 -2.95 7.33
N ASP A 231 -21.31 -3.85 6.34
CA ASP A 231 -22.51 -4.23 5.58
C ASP A 231 -23.27 -3.02 5.01
N ALA A 232 -22.52 -2.09 4.40
CA ALA A 232 -23.09 -0.86 3.86
C ALA A 232 -23.97 -1.16 2.65
N PRO A 233 -25.21 -0.60 2.57
CA PRO A 233 -26.10 -0.76 1.41
C PRO A 233 -25.70 0.17 0.25
N ILE A 234 -24.39 0.33 -0.01
CA ILE A 234 -23.84 1.26 -1.00
C ILE A 234 -23.08 0.45 -2.05
N THR A 235 -23.41 0.67 -3.33
CA THR A 235 -22.65 0.10 -4.45
C THR A 235 -21.36 0.89 -4.68
N PHE A 236 -20.21 0.23 -4.57
CA PHE A 236 -18.90 0.84 -4.77
C PHE A 236 -18.12 0.12 -5.88
N ASN A 237 -17.91 0.80 -7.02
CA ASN A 237 -17.13 0.26 -8.12
C ASN A 237 -15.67 0.73 -8.02
N LYS A 238 -14.76 -0.22 -7.74
CA LYS A 238 -13.32 0.04 -7.62
C LYS A 238 -12.72 0.68 -8.87
N LYS A 239 -13.11 0.23 -10.08
CA LYS A 239 -12.54 0.74 -11.34
C LYS A 239 -12.92 2.19 -11.58
N ASP A 240 -14.18 2.52 -11.31
CA ASP A 240 -14.68 3.89 -11.44
C ASP A 240 -14.03 4.80 -10.40
N ALA A 241 -13.91 4.33 -9.15
CA ALA A 241 -13.25 5.06 -8.07
C ALA A 241 -11.78 5.38 -8.40
N LEU A 242 -11.01 4.39 -8.87
CA LEU A 242 -9.63 4.59 -9.29
C LEU A 242 -9.51 5.60 -10.45
N THR A 243 -10.45 5.54 -11.39
CA THR A 243 -10.48 6.47 -12.53
C THR A 243 -10.75 7.90 -12.08
N ILE A 244 -11.63 8.09 -11.09
CA ILE A 244 -11.96 9.41 -10.52
C ILE A 244 -10.79 9.98 -9.74
N LEU A 245 -10.06 9.15 -8.98
CA LEU A 245 -8.98 9.60 -8.10
C LEU A 245 -7.65 9.86 -8.80
N LYS A 246 -7.44 9.32 -10.01
CA LYS A 246 -6.25 9.55 -10.84
C LYS A 246 -6.32 10.81 -11.71
N ARG A 247 -7.46 11.51 -11.72
CA ARG A 247 -7.68 12.76 -12.46
C ARG A 247 -7.45 13.96 -11.58
#